data_AF-A0ABD3C7G7-F1
#
_entry.id   AF-A0ABD3C7G7-F1
#
_cell.length_a   1.000
_cell.length_b   1.000
_cell.length_c   1.000
_cell.angle_alpha   90.00
_cell.angle_beta   90.00
_cell.angle_gamma   90.00
#
_symmetry.space_group_name_H-M   'P 1'
#
loop_
_entity.id
_entity.type
_entity.pdbx_description
1 polymer ?
#
loop_
_entity_poly.entity_id
_entity_poly.type
_entity_poly.pdbx_seq_one_letter_code
_entity_poly.pdbx_strand_id
1 'polypeptide(L)'
;MASAASTIVASQLKTNFTSSPSRGLIIPKGISAAPFRVLPSRRTSSFTIKAIQSDKPTYQVIQPINGDPFIGSLETPVTSSPLIAWYLSNLPAYRTAVNPLLRGVEVGLAHGYLLVGPFVKTGPLRDTPYAGGAGSLAAAGLVVILSMCLTIYGISSFKEGEPSTAPALTLTGRKKVPDQLQTADGWAKFTGGFFFGGISGVYWAYFLLYVLDLPYYVK
;
A
#
# COMPACT_ATOMS: atom_id res chain seq x y z
N MET A 1 -15.91 32.27 47.94
CA MET A 1 -17.28 31.73 47.80
C MET A 1 -17.20 30.50 46.89
N ALA A 2 -17.21 29.32 47.52
CA ALA A 2 -18.23 28.25 47.36
C ALA A 2 -18.03 27.44 46.07
N SER A 3 -17.34 26.30 46.06
CA SER A 3 -17.73 24.95 46.55
C SER A 3 -19.06 24.45 45.98
N ALA A 4 -19.00 23.45 45.10
CA ALA A 4 -19.69 22.16 45.27
C ALA A 4 -19.45 21.26 44.04
N ALA A 5 -18.86 20.10 44.29
CA ALA A 5 -18.89 18.96 43.39
C ALA A 5 -20.25 18.25 43.50
N SER A 6 -20.79 17.76 42.40
CA SER A 6 -21.94 16.85 42.40
C SER A 6 -21.87 15.85 41.27
N THR A 7 -21.64 14.61 41.70
CA THR A 7 -21.83 13.31 41.05
C THR A 7 -23.14 13.19 40.26
N ILE A 8 -23.07 12.68 39.03
CA ILE A 8 -24.24 12.25 38.26
C ILE A 8 -24.41 10.74 38.46
N VAL A 9 -25.48 10.40 39.18
CA VAL A 9 -25.96 9.06 39.49
C VAL A 9 -26.66 8.46 38.26
N ALA A 10 -26.29 7.21 37.94
CA ALA A 10 -26.94 6.37 36.94
C ALA A 10 -28.38 6.03 37.37
N SER A 11 -29.37 6.35 36.54
CA SER A 11 -30.75 5.87 36.75
C SER A 11 -31.00 4.59 35.97
N GLN A 12 -31.40 3.58 36.72
CA GLN A 12 -31.87 2.28 36.28
C GLN A 12 -33.27 2.41 35.68
N LEU A 13 -33.45 1.97 34.44
CA LEU A 13 -34.77 1.69 33.87
C LEU A 13 -34.69 0.36 33.10
N LYS A 14 -34.84 -0.74 33.82
CA LYS A 14 -35.06 -2.06 33.25
C LYS A 14 -36.40 -2.59 33.75
N THR A 15 -37.41 -2.43 32.90
CA THR A 15 -38.75 -2.94 33.10
C THR A 15 -38.75 -4.46 32.91
N ASN A 16 -39.15 -5.20 33.95
CA ASN A 16 -39.54 -6.59 33.85
C ASN A 16 -41.07 -6.63 33.74
N PHE A 17 -41.62 -7.09 32.61
CA PHE A 17 -42.92 -7.75 32.58
C PHE A 17 -42.97 -8.79 31.44
N THR A 18 -42.97 -10.04 31.90
CA THR A 18 -43.53 -11.27 31.34
C THR A 18 -44.37 -11.17 30.06
N SER A 19 -44.13 -12.04 29.08
CA SER A 19 -45.01 -13.16 28.72
C SER A 19 -44.69 -13.74 27.34
N SER A 20 -44.65 -15.08 27.27
CA SER A 20 -44.70 -15.86 26.04
C SER A 20 -46.09 -15.71 25.39
N PRO A 21 -46.16 -15.79 24.05
CA PRO A 21 -47.07 -16.80 23.52
C PRO A 21 -46.46 -17.61 22.38
N SER A 22 -46.51 -18.92 22.57
CA SER A 22 -46.54 -19.93 21.51
C SER A 22 -47.60 -19.58 20.47
N ARG A 23 -47.20 -19.44 19.19
CA ARG A 23 -48.14 -19.41 18.07
C ARG A 23 -47.79 -20.53 17.08
N GLY A 24 -48.69 -21.49 17.01
CA GLY A 24 -48.55 -22.76 16.30
C GLY A 24 -48.38 -22.59 14.79
N LEU A 25 -47.54 -23.44 14.24
CA LEU A 25 -47.32 -23.57 12.81
C LEU A 25 -48.31 -24.60 12.25
N ILE A 26 -49.09 -24.11 11.28
CA ILE A 26 -50.17 -24.81 10.59
C ILE A 26 -49.59 -25.97 9.76
N ILE A 27 -50.15 -27.16 9.93
CA ILE A 27 -49.84 -28.37 9.15
C ILE A 27 -50.89 -28.48 8.03
N PRO A 28 -50.52 -28.56 6.74
CA PRO A 28 -51.43 -29.05 5.72
C PRO A 28 -51.52 -30.58 5.76
N LYS A 29 -52.75 -31.08 5.61
CA LYS A 29 -53.17 -32.49 5.66
C LYS A 29 -53.12 -33.13 4.27
N GLY A 30 -52.70 -34.39 4.23
CA GLY A 30 -52.71 -35.30 3.07
C GLY A 30 -51.27 -35.62 2.65
N ILE A 31 -50.77 -36.85 2.64
CA ILE A 31 -51.35 -38.13 2.25
C ILE A 31 -50.47 -39.27 2.80
N SER A 32 -51.12 -40.28 3.38
CA SER A 32 -50.79 -41.73 3.43
C SER A 32 -49.35 -42.26 3.62
N ALA A 33 -49.24 -43.09 4.66
CA ALA A 33 -48.47 -44.34 4.77
C ALA A 33 -46.95 -44.33 5.02
N ALA A 34 -46.61 -44.64 6.29
CA ALA A 34 -45.50 -45.48 6.81
C ALA A 34 -44.70 -44.80 7.94
N PRO A 35 -44.48 -45.46 9.10
CA PRO A 35 -43.65 -44.91 10.16
C PRO A 35 -42.18 -45.12 9.80
N PHE A 36 -41.53 -44.14 9.17
CA PHE A 36 -40.07 -44.15 9.08
C PHE A 36 -39.48 -43.85 10.45
N ARG A 37 -39.04 -44.92 11.11
CA ARG A 37 -38.25 -44.93 12.34
C ARG A 37 -37.03 -44.03 12.16
N VAL A 38 -37.04 -42.86 12.79
CA VAL A 38 -35.91 -41.92 12.82
C VAL A 38 -34.77 -42.58 13.61
N LEU A 39 -33.73 -43.02 12.90
CA LEU A 39 -32.45 -43.39 13.51
C LEU A 39 -31.71 -42.10 13.95
N PRO A 40 -31.20 -42.01 15.19
CA PRO A 40 -30.42 -40.86 15.61
C PRO A 40 -28.95 -41.10 15.22
N SER A 41 -28.57 -40.81 13.99
CA SER A 41 -27.16 -40.79 13.59
C SER A 41 -27.09 -40.11 12.23
N ARG A 42 -26.48 -38.94 12.08
CA ARG A 42 -25.04 -38.74 12.25
C ARG A 42 -24.81 -37.24 12.36
N ARG A 43 -24.38 -36.76 13.53
CA ARG A 43 -23.82 -35.41 13.68
C ARG A 43 -22.65 -35.33 12.71
N THR A 44 -22.75 -34.54 11.65
CA THR A 44 -21.58 -34.12 10.88
C THR A 44 -20.76 -33.24 11.82
N SER A 45 -19.76 -33.83 12.46
CA SER A 45 -18.78 -33.09 13.25
C SER A 45 -18.01 -32.21 12.29
N SER A 46 -18.37 -30.92 12.21
CA SER A 46 -17.46 -29.93 11.64
C SER A 46 -16.26 -29.86 12.59
N PHE A 47 -15.17 -30.52 12.20
CA PHE A 47 -13.92 -30.45 12.92
C PHE A 47 -13.30 -29.07 12.66
N THR A 48 -13.66 -28.09 13.50
CA THR A 48 -12.95 -26.82 13.55
C THR A 48 -11.63 -27.08 14.26
N ILE A 49 -10.55 -27.16 13.49
CA ILE A 49 -9.19 -27.14 14.04
C ILE A 49 -9.00 -25.76 14.68
N LYS A 50 -9.22 -25.67 15.99
CA LYS A 50 -8.58 -24.61 16.77
C LYS A 50 -7.12 -24.99 16.84
N ALA A 51 -6.26 -24.21 16.21
CA ALA A 51 -4.82 -24.36 16.38
C ALA A 51 -4.54 -24.41 17.89
N ILE A 52 -4.00 -25.53 18.36
CA ILE A 52 -3.57 -25.70 19.74
C ILE A 52 -2.40 -24.74 19.90
N GLN A 53 -2.68 -23.53 20.38
CA GLN A 53 -1.66 -22.64 20.89
C GLN A 53 -1.33 -23.16 22.28
N SER A 54 -0.13 -23.73 22.42
CA SER A 54 0.45 -24.16 23.69
C SER A 54 0.25 -23.08 24.77
N ASP A 55 -0.07 -23.50 26.01
CA ASP A 55 -0.42 -22.67 27.18
C ASP A 55 0.58 -21.55 27.55
N LYS A 56 1.75 -21.52 26.90
CA LYS A 56 2.65 -20.36 26.91
C LYS A 56 2.74 -19.82 25.48
N PRO A 57 2.35 -18.55 25.23
CA PRO A 57 2.58 -17.94 23.95
C PRO A 57 4.10 -17.78 23.77
N THR A 58 4.71 -18.72 23.07
CA THR A 58 6.07 -18.54 22.56
C THR A 58 6.03 -17.30 21.69
N TYR A 59 6.91 -16.33 21.96
CA TYR A 59 6.94 -15.06 21.25
C TYR A 59 7.03 -15.31 19.73
N GLN A 60 5.95 -14.98 19.02
CA GLN A 60 5.82 -15.22 17.60
C GLN A 60 6.00 -13.89 16.85
N VAL A 61 7.09 -13.82 16.11
CA VAL A 61 7.53 -12.64 15.36
C VAL A 61 6.69 -12.42 14.09
N ILE A 62 6.09 -13.49 13.56
CA ILE A 62 5.34 -13.49 12.30
C ILE A 62 3.86 -13.59 12.62
N GLN A 63 3.08 -12.57 12.25
CA GLN A 63 1.64 -12.48 12.52
C GLN A 63 0.85 -12.35 11.23
N PRO A 64 -0.43 -12.75 11.18
CA PRO A 64 -1.28 -12.45 10.03
C PRO A 64 -1.45 -10.93 9.87
N ILE A 65 -1.56 -10.46 8.62
CA ILE A 65 -1.69 -9.02 8.34
C ILE A 65 -2.90 -8.41 9.04
N ASN A 66 -2.67 -7.38 9.87
CA ASN A 66 -3.71 -6.70 10.64
C ASN A 66 -4.58 -7.65 11.50
N GLY A 67 -4.06 -8.82 11.87
CA GLY A 67 -4.80 -9.84 12.62
C GLY A 67 -5.79 -10.68 11.81
N ASP A 68 -5.89 -10.49 10.49
CA ASP A 68 -6.79 -11.25 9.61
C ASP A 68 -6.01 -12.33 8.83
N PRO A 69 -6.19 -13.63 9.14
CA PRO A 69 -5.47 -14.72 8.49
C PRO A 69 -6.00 -15.08 7.09
N PHE A 70 -7.08 -14.45 6.62
CA PHE A 70 -7.67 -14.74 5.30
C PHE A 70 -7.14 -13.82 4.19
N ILE A 71 -6.34 -12.82 4.53
CA ILE A 71 -5.65 -11.94 3.58
C ILE A 71 -4.29 -12.53 3.26
N GLY A 72 -3.94 -12.62 1.98
CA GLY A 72 -2.71 -13.25 1.47
C GLY A 72 -1.42 -12.46 1.74
N SER A 73 -1.15 -12.07 2.99
CA SER A 73 0.10 -11.43 3.43
C SER A 73 0.37 -11.68 4.93
N LEU A 74 1.63 -11.55 5.35
CA LEU A 74 2.08 -11.76 6.73
C LEU A 74 2.84 -10.53 7.24
N GLU A 75 2.63 -10.19 8.50
CA GLU A 75 3.45 -9.23 9.22
C GLU A 75 4.75 -9.91 9.65
N THR A 76 5.84 -9.44 9.07
CA THR A 76 7.20 -9.85 9.38
C THR A 76 8.00 -8.61 9.81
N PRO A 77 9.17 -8.77 10.45
CA PRO A 77 10.05 -7.64 10.74
C PRO A 77 10.48 -6.87 9.48
N VAL A 78 10.41 -7.48 8.31
CA VAL A 78 10.73 -6.84 7.02
C VAL A 78 9.54 -5.98 6.53
N THR A 79 8.30 -6.39 6.78
CA THR A 79 7.11 -5.68 6.29
C THR A 79 6.57 -4.67 7.29
N SER A 80 6.61 -4.99 8.59
CA SER A 80 5.88 -4.27 9.65
C SER A 80 6.78 -3.74 10.77
N SER A 81 8.07 -3.54 10.50
CA SER A 81 8.99 -2.88 11.45
C SER A 81 8.76 -1.36 11.50
N PRO A 82 8.84 -0.71 12.67
CA PRO A 82 8.69 0.74 12.80
C PRO A 82 9.65 1.54 11.90
N LEU A 83 10.89 1.06 11.72
CA LEU A 83 11.89 1.73 10.89
C LEU A 83 11.51 1.69 9.41
N ILE A 84 11.11 0.52 8.92
CA ILE A 84 10.74 0.32 7.52
C ILE A 84 9.42 1.02 7.21
N ALA A 85 8.44 0.93 8.11
CA ALA A 85 7.17 1.64 7.99
C ALA A 85 7.39 3.16 7.93
N TRP A 86 8.28 3.71 8.78
CA TRP A 86 8.64 5.12 8.75
C TRP A 86 9.36 5.50 7.45
N TYR A 87 10.35 4.71 7.02
CA TYR A 87 11.11 4.96 5.80
C TYR A 87 10.21 4.96 4.55
N LEU A 88 9.39 3.92 4.38
CA LEU A 88 8.48 3.79 3.24
C LEU A 88 7.41 4.88 3.25
N SER A 89 6.86 5.23 4.42
CA SER A 89 5.82 6.28 4.52
C SER A 89 6.32 7.67 4.12
N ASN A 90 7.61 7.94 4.28
CA ASN A 90 8.22 9.21 3.90
C ASN A 90 8.69 9.26 2.44
N LEU A 91 8.78 8.11 1.77
CA LEU A 91 9.21 8.01 0.38
C LEU A 91 8.17 8.66 -0.56
N PRO A 92 8.58 9.38 -1.62
CA PRO A 92 7.66 10.06 -2.53
C PRO A 92 6.57 9.15 -3.10
N ALA A 93 6.84 7.85 -3.28
CA ALA A 93 5.85 6.88 -3.77
C ALA A 93 4.63 6.74 -2.85
N TYR A 94 4.80 6.77 -1.52
CA TYR A 94 3.74 6.55 -0.54
C TYR A 94 3.22 7.84 0.11
N ARG A 95 3.76 9.00 -0.29
CA ARG A 95 3.38 10.31 0.24
C ARG A 95 2.05 10.83 -0.35
N THR A 96 0.96 10.09 -0.12
CA THR A 96 -0.36 10.30 -0.76
C THR A 96 -1.00 11.68 -0.59
N ALA A 97 -0.55 12.49 0.38
CA ALA A 97 -1.13 13.81 0.67
C ALA A 97 -0.48 14.94 -0.16
N VAL A 98 0.61 14.67 -0.89
CA VAL A 98 1.36 15.69 -1.65
C VAL A 98 1.02 15.61 -3.14
N ASN A 99 1.12 16.73 -3.84
CA ASN A 99 0.92 16.78 -5.29
C ASN A 99 1.81 15.74 -6.02
N PRO A 100 1.24 14.87 -6.88
CA PRO A 100 1.99 13.89 -7.67
C PRO A 100 3.16 14.46 -8.47
N LEU A 101 3.10 15.72 -8.88
CA LEU A 101 4.19 16.39 -9.61
C LEU A 101 5.50 16.40 -8.80
N LEU A 102 5.44 16.85 -7.54
CA LEU A 102 6.62 16.96 -6.68
C LEU A 102 7.22 15.58 -6.39
N ARG A 103 6.35 14.57 -6.22
CA ARG A 103 6.78 13.18 -6.06
C ARG A 103 7.51 12.69 -7.31
N GLY A 104 6.96 13.00 -8.48
CA GLY A 104 7.58 12.70 -9.77
C GLY A 104 8.96 13.33 -9.91
N VAL A 105 9.12 14.58 -9.49
CA VAL A 105 10.43 15.27 -9.51
C VAL A 105 11.43 14.60 -8.58
N GLU A 106 11.06 14.27 -7.35
CA GLU A 106 11.95 13.60 -6.39
C GLU A 106 12.39 12.22 -6.89
N VAL A 107 11.45 11.43 -7.44
CA VAL A 107 11.73 10.12 -8.04
C VAL A 107 12.61 10.27 -9.29
N GLY A 108 12.26 11.19 -10.18
CA GLY A 108 13.00 11.46 -11.41
C GLY A 108 14.43 11.87 -11.12
N LEU A 109 14.64 12.80 -10.19
CA LEU A 109 15.97 13.28 -9.81
C LEU A 109 16.83 12.15 -9.26
N ALA A 110 16.30 11.35 -8.34
CA ALA A 110 17.03 10.21 -7.78
C ALA A 110 17.43 9.19 -8.86
N HIS A 111 16.51 8.84 -9.78
CA HIS A 111 16.79 7.87 -10.84
C HIS A 111 17.72 8.44 -11.92
N GLY A 112 17.51 9.70 -12.31
CA GLY A 112 18.37 10.39 -13.27
C GLY A 112 19.81 10.47 -12.78
N TYR A 113 20.01 10.80 -11.51
CA TYR A 113 21.33 10.82 -10.87
C TYR A 113 21.96 9.41 -10.80
N LEU A 114 21.17 8.39 -10.43
CA LEU A 114 21.63 7.01 -10.31
C LEU A 114 22.14 6.45 -11.65
N LEU A 115 21.41 6.71 -12.74
CA LEU A 115 21.67 6.10 -14.04
C LEU A 115 22.98 6.58 -14.69
N VAL A 116 23.45 7.79 -14.39
CA VAL A 116 24.69 8.31 -14.98
C VAL A 116 25.90 7.46 -14.61
N GLY A 117 25.98 6.95 -13.38
CA GLY A 117 27.12 6.18 -12.89
C GLY A 117 27.45 4.96 -13.75
N PRO A 118 26.51 4.01 -13.95
CA PRO A 118 26.73 2.84 -14.81
C PRO A 118 27.05 3.21 -16.25
N PHE A 119 26.34 4.17 -16.86
CA PHE A 119 26.56 4.52 -18.27
C PHE A 119 27.91 5.18 -18.54
N VAL A 120 28.43 5.97 -17.58
CA VAL A 120 29.76 6.58 -17.69
C VAL A 120 30.86 5.54 -17.46
N LYS A 121 30.76 4.72 -16.39
CA LYS A 121 31.85 3.80 -15.99
C LYS A 121 31.89 2.49 -16.77
N THR A 122 30.72 1.94 -17.10
CA THR A 122 30.57 0.67 -17.82
C THR A 122 30.10 0.85 -19.26
N GLY A 123 30.10 2.10 -19.75
CA GLY A 123 29.76 2.42 -21.12
C GLY A 123 30.80 1.94 -22.14
N PRO A 124 30.40 1.80 -23.41
CA PRO A 124 31.31 1.37 -24.49
C PRO A 124 32.43 2.37 -24.78
N LEU A 125 32.23 3.65 -24.44
CA LEU A 125 33.16 4.76 -24.67
C LEU A 125 33.94 5.16 -23.41
N ARG A 126 33.94 4.32 -22.37
CA ARG A 126 34.55 4.61 -21.06
C ARG A 126 36.04 4.97 -21.11
N ASP A 127 36.77 4.40 -22.07
CA ASP A 127 38.22 4.60 -22.21
C ASP A 127 38.57 5.84 -23.07
N THR A 128 37.56 6.62 -23.48
CA THR A 128 37.71 7.81 -24.32
C THR A 128 37.49 9.08 -23.52
N PRO A 129 38.07 10.24 -23.92
CA PRO A 129 37.82 11.51 -23.24
C PRO A 129 36.35 11.97 -23.33
N TYR A 130 35.55 11.34 -24.19
CA TYR A 130 34.12 11.63 -24.36
C TYR A 130 33.20 10.75 -23.52
N ALA A 131 33.74 9.90 -22.63
CA ALA A 131 32.97 8.98 -21.78
C ALA A 131 31.83 9.68 -21.00
N GLY A 132 32.08 10.91 -20.54
CA GLY A 132 31.10 11.70 -19.80
C GLY A 132 29.89 12.12 -20.63
N GLY A 133 30.16 12.77 -21.77
CA GLY A 133 29.09 13.21 -22.67
C GLY A 133 28.28 12.03 -23.20
N ALA A 134 28.96 10.95 -23.59
CA ALA A 134 28.29 9.74 -24.09
C ALA A 134 27.44 9.05 -23.01
N GLY A 135 27.97 8.92 -21.78
CA GLY A 135 27.26 8.29 -20.67
C GLY A 135 26.04 9.09 -20.20
N SER A 136 26.17 10.42 -20.11
CA SER A 136 25.05 11.29 -19.75
C SER A 136 23.98 11.36 -20.84
N LEU A 137 24.36 11.34 -22.13
CA LEU A 137 23.39 11.28 -23.24
C LEU A 137 22.61 9.96 -23.22
N ALA A 138 23.31 8.83 -22.99
CA ALA A 138 22.67 7.51 -22.87
C ALA A 138 21.70 7.45 -21.68
N ALA A 139 22.10 8.00 -20.52
CA ALA A 139 21.24 8.10 -19.34
C ALA A 139 20.00 8.98 -19.60
N ALA A 140 20.16 10.13 -20.26
CA ALA A 140 19.04 10.99 -20.66
C ALA A 140 18.08 10.28 -21.62
N GLY A 141 18.61 9.53 -22.59
CA GLY A 141 17.81 8.69 -23.49
C GLY A 141 16.99 7.63 -22.74
N LEU A 142 17.58 6.97 -21.75
CA LEU A 142 16.86 6.00 -20.92
C LEU A 142 15.74 6.66 -20.10
N VAL A 143 15.98 7.85 -19.55
CA VAL A 143 14.94 8.63 -18.85
C VAL A 143 13.78 8.94 -19.79
N VAL A 144 14.04 9.36 -21.04
CA VAL A 144 12.99 9.63 -22.04
C VAL A 144 12.16 8.38 -22.31
N ILE A 145 12.80 7.22 -22.48
CA ILE A 145 12.11 5.94 -22.72
C ILE A 145 11.24 5.59 -21.51
N LEU A 146 11.76 5.71 -20.29
CA LEU A 146 11.01 5.45 -19.06
C LEU A 146 9.83 6.42 -18.89
N SER A 147 10.01 7.69 -19.22
CA SER A 147 8.92 8.67 -19.25
C SER A 147 7.82 8.27 -20.22
N MET A 148 8.16 7.81 -21.43
CA MET A 148 7.17 7.29 -22.38
C MET A 148 6.44 6.04 -21.86
N CYS A 149 7.17 5.09 -21.25
CA CYS A 149 6.57 3.91 -20.64
C CYS A 149 5.55 4.29 -19.55
N LEU A 150 5.89 5.28 -18.71
CA LEU A 150 4.99 5.80 -17.69
C LEU A 150 3.76 6.48 -18.32
N THR A 151 3.92 7.23 -19.41
CA THR A 151 2.79 7.85 -20.12
C THR A 151 1.85 6.79 -20.71
N ILE A 152 2.39 5.76 -21.37
CA ILE A 152 1.60 4.66 -21.92
C ILE A 152 0.85 3.91 -20.81
N TYR A 153 1.50 3.69 -19.66
CA TYR A 153 0.84 3.13 -18.48
C TYR A 153 -0.31 4.02 -17.99
N GLY A 154 -0.11 5.33 -17.97
CA GLY A 154 -1.16 6.29 -17.57
C GLY A 154 -2.39 6.22 -18.46
N ILE A 155 -2.18 6.20 -19.77
CA ILE A 155 -3.26 6.15 -20.78
C ILE A 155 -4.01 4.80 -20.73
N SER A 156 -3.29 3.69 -20.52
CA SER A 156 -3.90 2.36 -20.46
C SER A 156 -4.59 2.03 -19.14
N SER A 157 -4.12 2.61 -18.03
CA SER A 157 -4.59 2.26 -16.68
C SER A 157 -5.68 3.20 -16.15
N PHE A 158 -5.67 4.48 -16.55
CA PHE A 158 -6.59 5.48 -16.00
C PHE A 158 -7.49 6.07 -17.08
N LYS A 159 -8.79 6.06 -16.82
CA LYS A 159 -9.79 6.77 -17.64
C LYS A 159 -10.02 8.17 -17.08
N GLU A 160 -10.28 9.12 -17.97
CA GLU A 160 -10.64 10.49 -17.57
C GLU A 160 -11.99 10.48 -16.84
N GLY A 161 -12.02 11.04 -15.62
CA GLY A 161 -13.23 11.15 -14.80
C GLY A 161 -13.47 10.04 -13.77
N GLU A 162 -12.67 8.97 -13.76
CA GLU A 162 -12.76 7.92 -12.73
C GLU A 162 -12.17 8.41 -11.39
N PRO A 163 -12.81 8.09 -10.25
CA PRO A 163 -12.24 8.36 -8.94
C PRO A 163 -10.99 7.52 -8.71
N SER A 164 -10.08 8.02 -7.87
CA SER A 164 -8.81 7.34 -7.56
C SER A 164 -9.03 5.89 -7.12
N THR A 165 -8.33 4.95 -7.78
CA THR A 165 -8.35 3.51 -7.46
C THR A 165 -7.52 3.15 -6.23
N ALA A 166 -6.89 4.15 -5.59
CA ALA A 166 -6.08 3.92 -4.40
C ALA A 166 -6.94 3.55 -3.17
N PRO A 167 -6.42 2.69 -2.27
CA PRO A 167 -7.13 2.32 -1.05
C PRO A 167 -7.39 3.55 -0.18
N ALA A 168 -8.68 3.86 0.03
CA ALA A 168 -9.15 4.95 0.88
C ALA A 168 -9.18 4.58 2.37
N LEU A 169 -8.53 3.49 2.78
CA LEU A 169 -8.46 3.02 4.15
C LEU A 169 -7.00 2.85 4.56
N THR A 170 -6.67 3.33 5.76
CA THR A 170 -5.40 3.01 6.42
C THR A 170 -5.47 1.63 7.09
N LEU A 171 -4.31 1.08 7.45
CA LEU A 171 -4.21 -0.19 8.20
C LEU A 171 -5.03 -0.16 9.51
N THR A 172 -5.20 1.00 10.14
CA THR A 172 -6.01 1.18 11.36
C THR A 172 -7.51 1.39 11.08
N GLY A 173 -7.97 1.20 9.84
CA GLY A 173 -9.36 1.38 9.43
C GLY A 173 -9.79 2.85 9.28
N ARG A 174 -8.89 3.82 9.48
CA ARG A 174 -9.22 5.25 9.27
C ARG A 174 -9.41 5.52 7.78
N LYS A 175 -10.50 6.20 7.42
CA LYS A 175 -10.73 6.75 6.08
C LYS A 175 -9.61 7.73 5.73
N LYS A 176 -8.94 7.48 4.61
CA LYS A 176 -7.83 8.24 4.05
C LYS A 176 -8.26 8.80 2.70
N VAL A 177 -7.82 10.02 2.40
CA VAL A 177 -8.00 10.58 1.05
C VAL A 177 -7.29 9.65 0.06
N PRO A 178 -8.01 9.09 -0.93
CA PRO A 178 -7.42 8.18 -1.90
C PRO A 178 -6.34 8.94 -2.69
N ASP A 179 -5.24 8.27 -3.00
CA ASP A 179 -4.07 8.91 -3.62
C ASP A 179 -4.43 9.50 -4.98
N GLN A 180 -4.27 10.81 -5.12
CA GLN A 180 -4.51 11.51 -6.39
C GLN A 180 -3.59 11.01 -7.52
N LEU A 181 -2.49 10.32 -7.18
CA LEU A 181 -1.60 9.68 -8.17
C LEU A 181 -2.34 8.67 -9.06
N GLN A 182 -3.33 7.94 -8.51
CA GLN A 182 -4.10 6.92 -9.24
C GLN A 182 -5.28 7.53 -10.02
N THR A 183 -5.07 8.70 -10.62
CA THR A 183 -6.01 9.38 -11.52
C THR A 183 -5.29 9.76 -12.80
N ALA A 184 -6.00 9.92 -13.92
CA ALA A 184 -5.38 10.29 -15.19
C ALA A 184 -4.59 11.61 -15.11
N ASP A 185 -5.19 12.64 -14.49
CA ASP A 185 -4.55 13.96 -14.29
C ASP A 185 -3.36 13.89 -13.31
N GLY A 186 -3.50 13.15 -12.21
CA GLY A 186 -2.41 12.97 -11.23
C GLY A 186 -1.24 12.18 -11.80
N TRP A 187 -1.50 11.15 -12.60
CA TRP A 187 -0.46 10.38 -13.26
C TRP A 187 0.26 11.20 -14.33
N ALA A 188 -0.47 11.99 -15.13
CA ALA A 188 0.14 12.91 -16.10
C ALA A 188 1.10 13.89 -15.41
N LYS A 189 0.68 14.51 -14.30
CA LYS A 189 1.53 15.39 -13.48
C LYS A 189 2.76 14.67 -12.93
N PHE A 190 2.62 13.42 -12.49
CA PHE A 190 3.74 12.59 -12.04
C PHE A 190 4.74 12.31 -13.16
N THR A 191 4.27 11.93 -14.35
CA THR A 191 5.15 11.66 -15.51
C THR A 191 5.92 12.89 -15.96
N GLY A 192 5.27 14.07 -15.97
CA GLY A 192 5.93 15.34 -16.26
C GLY A 192 6.98 15.70 -15.22
N GLY A 193 6.68 15.47 -13.93
CA GLY A 193 7.65 15.62 -12.83
C GLY A 193 8.84 14.67 -12.97
N PHE A 194 8.60 13.40 -13.32
CA PHE A 194 9.64 12.39 -13.53
C PHE A 194 10.57 12.76 -14.69
N PHE A 195 10.02 13.23 -15.81
CA PHE A 195 10.81 13.68 -16.96
C PHE A 195 11.72 14.87 -16.59
N PHE A 196 11.15 15.91 -16.00
CA PHE A 196 11.90 17.10 -15.59
C PHE A 196 12.95 16.78 -14.52
N GLY A 197 12.58 16.00 -13.50
CA GLY A 197 13.48 15.50 -12.47
C GLY A 197 14.60 14.62 -13.03
N GLY A 198 14.28 13.74 -13.97
CA GLY A 198 15.25 12.83 -14.59
C GLY A 198 16.33 13.55 -15.39
N ILE A 199 15.95 14.47 -16.27
CA ILE A 199 16.91 15.25 -17.06
C ILE A 199 17.75 16.16 -16.16
N SER A 200 17.13 16.81 -15.17
CA SER A 200 17.87 17.63 -14.19
C SER A 200 18.84 16.80 -13.34
N GLY A 201 18.45 15.59 -12.93
CA GLY A 201 19.32 14.67 -12.19
C GLY A 201 20.53 14.19 -13.00
N VAL A 202 20.33 13.89 -14.29
CA VAL A 202 21.43 13.54 -15.22
C VAL A 202 22.39 14.72 -15.41
N TYR A 203 21.85 15.93 -15.60
CA TYR A 203 22.66 17.15 -15.71
C TYR A 203 23.47 17.41 -14.44
N TRP A 204 22.85 17.24 -13.27
CA TRP A 204 23.52 17.42 -11.98
C TRP A 204 24.66 16.42 -11.77
N ALA A 205 24.44 15.14 -12.11
CA ALA A 205 25.49 14.13 -12.06
C ALA A 205 26.66 14.47 -13.00
N TYR A 206 26.37 14.91 -14.23
CA TYR A 206 27.39 15.36 -15.18
C TYR A 206 28.19 16.56 -14.63
N PHE A 207 27.51 17.55 -14.06
CA PHE A 207 28.14 18.72 -13.47
C PHE A 207 29.09 18.35 -12.31
N LEU A 208 28.66 17.47 -11.42
CA LEU A 208 29.49 17.02 -10.29
C LEU A 208 30.72 16.21 -10.73
N LEU A 209 30.60 15.42 -11.79
CA LEU A 209 31.68 14.56 -12.29
C LEU A 209 32.71 15.33 -13.14
N TYR A 210 32.27 16.29 -13.95
CA TYR A 210 33.12 16.93 -14.97
C TYR A 210 33.41 18.42 -14.76
N VAL A 211 32.65 19.13 -13.90
CA VAL A 211 32.89 20.56 -13.62
C VAL A 211 33.48 20.77 -12.24
N LEU A 212 32.91 20.11 -11.23
CA LEU A 212 33.40 20.19 -9.84
C LEU A 212 34.61 19.28 -9.58
N ASP A 213 34.87 18.34 -10.49
CA ASP A 213 36.07 17.50 -10.55
C ASP A 213 36.43 16.82 -9.21
N LEU A 214 35.39 16.46 -8.46
CA LEU A 214 35.50 15.88 -7.12
C LEU A 214 36.23 14.54 -7.17
N PRO A 215 36.96 14.15 -6.11
CA PRO A 215 37.74 12.91 -6.05
C PRO A 215 36.83 11.70 -5.90
N TYR A 216 36.03 11.41 -6.93
CA TYR A 216 35.19 10.24 -7.03
C TYR A 216 35.91 9.13 -7.79
N TYR A 217 35.63 7.88 -7.42
CA TYR A 217 36.15 6.64 -8.03
C TYR A 217 35.65 6.39 -9.48
N VAL A 218 35.24 7.45 -10.17
CA VAL A 218 34.70 7.43 -11.54
C VAL A 218 35.74 7.93 -12.55
N LYS A 219 36.81 8.61 -12.09
CA LYS A 219 38.02 8.85 -12.88
C LYS A 219 38.89 7.60 -12.96
#